data_AF-A0A3L8S9J5-F1
#
_entry.id   AF-A0A3L8S9J5-F1
#
_cell.length_a   1.000
_cell.length_b   1.000
_cell.length_c   1.000
_cell.angle_alpha   90.00
_cell.angle_beta   90.00
_cell.angle_gamma   90.00
#
_symmetry.space_group_name_H-M   'P 1'
#
loop_
_entity.id
_entity.type
_entity.pdbx_description
1 polymer ?
#
loop_
_entity_poly.entity_id
_entity_poly.type
_entity_poly.pdbx_seq_one_letter_code
_entity_poly.pdbx_strand_id
1 'polypeptide(L)'
;MQQLKELPLQTTPEQDSILSLSARCLLLTWRDNEELILRIPTHEIAAASYLRDDALHLLILKTGAGVRPGATSRGTAGPEWL
;
A
#
# COMPACT_ATOMS: atom_id res chain seq x y z
N MET A 1 11.91 -4.10 -20.52
CA MET A 1 11.46 -2.70 -20.50
C MET A 1 10.27 -2.57 -19.53
N GLN A 2 10.52 -2.68 -18.22
CA GLN A 2 9.52 -2.32 -17.21
C GLN A 2 9.64 -0.81 -17.02
N GLN A 3 8.63 -0.04 -17.46
CA GLN A 3 8.55 1.38 -17.14
C GLN A 3 8.62 1.52 -15.62
N LEU A 4 9.65 2.21 -15.14
CA LEU A 4 9.69 2.72 -13.78
C LEU A 4 8.47 3.64 -13.64
N LYS A 5 7.47 3.24 -12.85
CA LYS A 5 6.48 4.18 -12.37
C LYS A 5 7.21 5.06 -11.35
N GLU A 6 7.76 6.16 -11.84
CA GLU A 6 8.39 7.16 -11.00
C GLU A 6 7.33 7.69 -10.04
N LEU A 7 7.58 7.54 -8.74
CA LEU A 7 6.75 8.17 -7.73
C LEU A 7 6.91 9.68 -7.90
N PRO A 8 5.81 10.45 -7.91
CA PRO A 8 5.89 11.89 -8.08
C PRO A 8 6.77 12.49 -6.98
N LEU A 9 7.73 13.31 -7.39
CA LEU A 9 8.67 13.98 -6.49
C LEU A 9 7.96 15.01 -5.58
N GLN A 10 6.78 15.47 -5.99
CA GLN A 10 5.95 16.39 -5.23
C GLN A 10 4.62 15.73 -4.89
N THR A 11 4.30 15.70 -3.60
CA THR A 11 2.98 15.28 -3.10
C THR A 11 1.99 16.44 -3.32
N THR A 12 0.99 16.24 -4.18
CA THR A 12 -0.09 17.22 -4.35
C THR A 12 -1.29 16.85 -3.47
N PRO A 13 -2.18 17.80 -3.10
CA PRO A 13 -3.33 17.52 -2.23
C PRO A 13 -4.27 16.44 -2.78
N GLU A 14 -4.31 16.26 -4.10
CA GLU A 14 -5.10 15.22 -4.77
C GLU A 14 -4.54 13.81 -4.50
N GLN A 15 -3.33 13.71 -3.95
CA GLN A 15 -2.70 12.46 -3.53
C GLN A 15 -2.88 12.17 -2.04
N ASP A 16 -3.59 13.05 -1.31
CA ASP A 16 -3.83 12.88 0.11
C ASP A 16 -4.72 11.66 0.34
N SER A 17 -4.23 10.79 1.21
CA SER A 17 -4.90 9.54 1.56
C SER A 17 -4.84 9.32 3.06
N ILE A 18 -5.83 8.57 3.56
CA ILE A 18 -5.88 8.15 4.95
C ILE A 18 -5.30 6.73 5.04
N LEU A 19 -4.29 6.57 5.89
CA LEU A 19 -3.69 5.29 6.21
C LEU A 19 -4.29 4.74 7.51
N SER A 20 -5.08 3.68 7.42
CA SER A 20 -5.67 3.00 8.58
C SER A 20 -4.98 1.66 8.84
N LEU A 21 -4.45 1.47 10.05
CA LEU A 21 -3.75 0.25 10.43
C LEU A 21 -4.52 -0.53 11.50
N SER A 22 -4.65 -1.83 11.28
CA SER A 22 -5.18 -2.80 12.24
C SER A 22 -4.30 -4.04 12.29
N ALA A 23 -4.50 -4.92 13.27
CA ALA A 23 -3.81 -6.20 13.35
C ALA A 23 -4.01 -7.08 12.10
N ARG A 24 -5.10 -6.88 11.34
CA ARG A 24 -5.45 -7.70 10.17
C ARG A 24 -4.97 -7.12 8.85
N CYS A 25 -5.12 -5.81 8.68
CA CYS A 25 -4.83 -5.12 7.43
C CYS A 25 -4.37 -3.68 7.65
N LEU A 26 -3.59 -3.20 6.70
CA LEU A 26 -3.36 -1.80 6.39
C LEU A 26 -4.23 -1.40 5.21
N LEU A 27 -4.98 -0.31 5.37
CA LEU A 27 -5.90 0.24 4.38
C LEU A 27 -5.42 1.63 3.97
N LEU A 28 -5.49 1.91 2.68
CA LEU A 28 -5.26 3.22 2.11
C LEU A 28 -6.54 3.66 1.39
N THR A 29 -7.12 4.77 1.81
CA THR A 29 -8.33 5.35 1.21
C THR A 29 -8.04 6.77 0.75
N TRP A 30 -8.71 7.23 -0.31
CA TRP A 30 -8.67 8.63 -0.72
C TRP A 30 -9.25 9.52 0.39
N ARG A 31 -8.68 10.71 0.60
CA ARG A 31 -9.16 11.63 1.62
C ARG A 31 -10.51 12.26 1.28
N ASP A 32 -10.78 12.51 0.00
CA ASP A 32 -11.95 13.28 -0.45
C ASP A 32 -13.27 12.50 -0.36
N ASN A 33 -13.24 11.20 -0.67
CA ASN A 33 -14.44 10.36 -0.78
C ASN A 33 -14.35 9.04 0.01
N GLU A 34 -13.26 8.82 0.75
CA GLU A 34 -12.98 7.60 1.53
C GLU A 34 -12.96 6.30 0.69
N GLU A 35 -12.83 6.42 -0.64
CA GLU A 35 -12.77 5.26 -1.53
C GLU A 35 -11.46 4.50 -1.34
N LEU A 36 -11.55 3.17 -1.27
CA LEU A 36 -10.41 2.29 -1.03
C LEU A 36 -9.46 2.25 -2.24
N ILE A 37 -8.23 2.71 -2.02
CA ILE A 37 -7.12 2.64 -2.97
C ILE A 37 -6.44 1.28 -2.89
N LEU A 38 -6.07 0.88 -1.67
CA LEU A 38 -5.27 -0.30 -1.43
C LEU A 38 -5.63 -0.96 -0.09
N ARG A 39 -5.64 -2.30 -0.10
CA ARG A 39 -5.73 -3.11 1.11
C ARG A 39 -4.59 -4.11 1.14
N ILE A 40 -3.81 -4.07 2.21
CA ILE A 40 -2.66 -4.94 2.42
C ILE A 40 -2.91 -5.77 3.68
N PRO A 41 -3.11 -7.09 3.59
CA PRO A 41 -3.13 -7.95 4.77
C PRO A 41 -1.80 -7.84 5.52
N THR A 42 -1.83 -7.76 6.84
CA THR A 42 -0.61 -7.52 7.65
C THR A 42 0.46 -8.60 7.42
N HIS A 43 0.05 -9.85 7.19
CA HIS A 43 0.96 -10.95 6.91
C HIS A 43 1.64 -10.86 5.52
N GLU A 44 1.13 -10.01 4.62
CA GLU A 44 1.78 -9.74 3.33
C GLU A 44 2.80 -8.60 3.42
N ILE A 45 2.89 -7.88 4.54
CA ILE A 45 3.89 -6.84 4.75
C ILE A 45 5.18 -7.52 5.20
N ALA A 46 6.17 -7.56 4.30
CA ALA A 46 7.47 -8.15 4.59
C ALA A 46 8.37 -7.21 5.39
N ALA A 47 8.28 -5.90 5.14
CA ALA A 47 9.01 -4.86 5.87
C ALA A 47 8.36 -3.49 5.69
N ALA A 48 8.57 -2.62 6.68
CA ALA A 48 8.34 -1.19 6.56
C ALA A 48 9.68 -0.47 6.80
N SER A 49 9.99 0.52 5.98
CA SER A 49 11.21 1.30 6.09
C SER A 49 10.87 2.78 6.09
N TYR A 50 11.47 3.51 7.01
CA TYR A 50 11.34 4.95 7.10
C TYR A 50 12.61 5.59 6.52
N LEU A 51 12.42 6.47 5.54
CA LEU A 51 13.48 7.25 4.93
C LEU A 51 13.14 8.73 5.11
N ARG A 52 14.06 9.47 5.72
CA ARG A 52 13.94 10.93 5.87
C ARG A 52 14.77 11.58 4.78
N ASP A 53 14.13 12.38 3.94
CA ASP A 53 14.77 13.13 2.86
C ASP A 53 14.38 14.59 2.99
N ASP A 54 15.30 15.48 3.38
CA ASP A 54 15.10 16.92 3.60
C ASP A 54 13.73 17.34 4.17
N ALA A 55 12.72 17.56 3.31
CA ALA A 55 11.36 17.98 3.64
C ALA A 55 10.29 16.87 3.57
N LEU A 56 10.65 15.67 3.10
CA LEU A 56 9.79 14.50 2.92
C LEU A 56 10.10 13.40 3.95
N HIS A 57 9.05 12.88 4.56
CA HIS A 57 9.09 11.74 5.48
C HIS A 57 8.50 10.52 4.77
N LEU A 58 9.36 9.72 4.12
CA LEU A 58 8.91 8.60 3.29
C LEU A 58 8.75 7.34 4.13
N LEU A 59 7.55 6.75 4.07
CA LEU A 59 7.28 5.39 4.57
C LEU A 59 7.17 4.44 3.38
N ILE A 60 8.11 3.50 3.27
CA ILE A 60 8.16 2.51 2.21
C ILE A 60 7.69 1.17 2.77
N LEU A 61 6.69 0.57 2.13
CA LEU A 61 6.20 -0.76 2.47
C LEU A 61 6.64 -1.76 1.42
N LYS A 62 7.39 -2.78 1.86
CA LYS A 62 7.68 -3.96 1.05
C LYS A 62 6.57 -4.98 1.28
N THR A 63 5.84 -5.32 0.23
CA THR A 63 4.72 -6.27 0.30
C THR A 63 4.94 -7.51 -0.56
N GLY A 64 4.17 -8.56 -0.27
CA GLY A 64 4.04 -9.73 -1.14
C GLY A 64 3.44 -9.38 -2.51
N ALA A 65 3.64 -10.25 -3.50
CA ALA A 65 3.21 -10.05 -4.89
C ALA A 65 1.67 -10.06 -5.11
N GLY A 66 0.88 -10.32 -4.06
CA GLY A 66 -0.59 -10.34 -4.11
C GLY A 66 -1.25 -8.96 -3.97
N VAL A 67 -0.50 -7.93 -3.56
CA VAL A 67 -1.02 -6.59 -3.31
C VAL A 67 -1.27 -5.87 -4.64
N ARG A 68 -2.53 -5.87 -5.10
CA ARG A 68 -2.98 -5.13 -6.29
C ARG A 68 -3.85 -3.94 -5.88
N PRO A 69 -3.58 -2.72 -6.37
CA PRO A 69 -4.47 -1.56 -6.18
C PRO A 69 -5.87 -1.87 -6.68
N GLY A 70 -6.89 -1.58 -5.87
CA GLY A 70 -8.30 -1.89 -6.18
C GLY A 70 -8.71 -3.37 -6.08
N ALA A 71 -7.79 -4.30 -5.80
CA ALA A 71 -8.17 -5.68 -5.52
C ALA A 71 -8.55 -5.82 -4.05
N THR A 72 -9.83 -6.07 -3.78
CA THR A 72 -10.20 -6.73 -2.54
C THR A 72 -9.41 -8.04 -2.51
N SER A 73 -8.64 -8.28 -1.44
CA SER A 73 -7.96 -9.56 -1.23
C SER A 73 -9.03 -10.65 -0.97
N ARG A 74 -9.80 -11.00 -2.00
CA ARG A 74 -10.59 -12.21 -2.05
C ARG A 74 -9.58 -13.29 -2.41
N GLY A 75 -9.26 -14.09 -1.40
CA GLY A 75 -8.13 -15.00 -1.38
C GLY A 75 -7.92 -15.68 -2.73
N THR A 76 -6.73 -15.48 -3.29
CA THR A 76 -6.13 -16.52 -4.11
C THR A 76 -5.98 -17.73 -3.20
N ALA A 77 -6.86 -18.72 -3.41
CA ALA A 77 -6.67 -20.06 -2.92
C ALA A 77 -5.24 -20.50 -3.29
N GLY A 78 -4.37 -20.55 -2.29
CA GLY A 78 -3.18 -21.39 -2.37
C GLY A 78 -3.63 -22.85 -2.39
N PRO A 79 -2.85 -23.76 -3.03
CA PRO A 79 -3.21 -25.17 -3.03
C PRO A 79 -3.18 -25.69 -1.59
N GLU A 80 -4.24 -26.42 -1.27
CA GLU A 80 -4.43 -27.24 -0.08
C GLU A 80 -3.23 -28.19 0.08
N TRP A 81 -2.40 -27.95 1.10
CA TRP A 81 -1.63 -28.99 1.77
C TRP A 81 -1.46 -28.61 3.23
N LEU A 82 -2.52 -28.85 4.01
CA LEU A 82 -2.49 -29.38 5.36
C LEU A 82 -3.88 -29.90 5.69
#